data_AF-A0A6P1TIM6-F1
#
_entry.id   AF-A0A6P1TIM6-F1
#
_cell.length_a   1.000
_cell.length_b   1.000
_cell.length_c   1.000
_cell.angle_alpha   90.00
_cell.angle_beta   90.00
_cell.angle_gamma   90.00
#
_symmetry.space_group_name_H-M   'P 1'
#
loop_
_entity.id
_entity.type
_entity.pdbx_description
1 polymer ?
#
loop_
_entity_poly.entity_id
_entity_poly.type
_entity_poly.pdbx_seq_one_letter_code
_entity_poly.pdbx_strand_id
1 'polypeptide(L)'
;MEIAYDYTRFLKERKEDNTTIFREVNIIDLGLNGAGGSYIGSSGSDRSYIFISSVKSSQGFAAANTDAGCWSIIVGAYKVQDSGCLVTYHITFTKKNADF
;
A
#
# COMPACT_ATOMS: atom_id res chain seq x y z
N MET A 1 3.27 -4.15 -12.44
CA MET A 1 2.45 -3.09 -11.83
C MET A 1 3.04 -2.77 -10.49
N GLU A 2 3.13 -1.50 -10.16
CA GLU A 2 3.66 -1.00 -8.90
C GLU A 2 2.58 -0.15 -8.24
N ILE A 3 2.42 -0.29 -6.93
CA ILE A 3 1.46 0.47 -6.14
C ILE A 3 2.20 1.05 -4.95
N ALA A 4 2.34 2.37 -4.92
CA ALA A 4 2.71 3.10 -3.71
C ALA A 4 1.46 3.65 -3.04
N TYR A 5 1.51 3.79 -1.72
CA TYR A 5 0.43 4.40 -0.96
C TYR A 5 0.95 5.21 0.22
N ASP A 6 0.38 6.39 0.36
CA ASP A 6 0.82 7.39 1.31
C ASP A 6 -0.34 7.78 2.22
N TYR A 7 -0.01 7.92 3.51
CA TYR A 7 -0.93 8.39 4.53
C TYR A 7 -0.13 8.91 5.73
N THR A 8 -0.77 9.75 6.54
CA THR A 8 -0.13 10.27 7.76
C THR A 8 -0.10 9.18 8.84
N ARG A 9 0.98 8.40 8.93
CA ARG A 9 1.13 7.37 9.97
C ARG A 9 1.39 7.97 11.36
N PHE A 10 2.25 8.97 11.45
CA PHE A 10 2.64 9.62 12.70
C PHE A 10 2.34 11.11 12.69
N LEU A 11 1.83 11.62 13.81
CA LEU A 11 1.85 13.06 14.11
C LEU A 11 3.04 13.38 15.00
N LYS A 12 3.72 14.47 14.67
CA LYS A 12 4.82 15.02 15.44
C LYS A 12 4.24 16.05 16.41
N GLU A 13 4.47 15.85 17.71
CA GLU A 13 4.04 16.78 18.76
C GLU A 13 5.29 17.25 19.52
N ARG A 14 5.36 18.56 19.78
CA ARG A 14 6.43 19.17 20.59
C ARG A 14 5.89 19.42 21.99
N LYS A 15 6.59 18.90 23.00
CA LYS A 15 6.27 19.11 24.41
C LYS A 15 6.86 20.42 24.93
N GLU A 16 6.37 20.87 26.09
CA GLU A 16 6.83 22.08 26.78
C GLU A 16 8.32 22.01 27.16
N ASP A 17 8.85 20.81 27.42
CA ASP A 17 10.26 20.53 27.68
C ASP A 17 11.13 20.49 26.41
N ASN A 18 10.59 20.92 25.26
CA ASN A 18 11.20 20.90 23.93
C ASN A 18 11.49 19.49 23.36
N THR A 19 11.00 18.42 24.01
CA THR A 19 11.04 17.06 23.49
C THR A 19 10.07 16.90 22.31
N THR A 20 10.48 16.14 21.30
CA THR A 20 9.61 15.73 20.19
C THR A 20 9.11 14.31 20.44
N ILE A 21 7.79 14.11 20.40
CA ILE A 21 7.17 12.79 20.39
C ILE A 21 6.50 12.53 19.04
N PHE A 22 6.49 11.26 18.63
CA PHE A 22 5.76 10.79 17.46
C PHE A 22 4.63 9.88 17.93
N ARG A 23 3.39 10.31 17.70
CA ARG A 23 2.21 9.51 18.00
C ARG A 23 1.77 8.82 16.73
N GLU A 24 1.73 7.49 16.74
CA GLU A 24 1.13 6.74 15.63
C GLU A 24 -0.38 7.00 15.66
N VAL A 25 -0.91 7.62 14.61
CA VAL A 25 -2.31 8.05 14.55
C VAL A 25 -3.13 7.24 13.56
N ASN A 26 -2.48 6.74 12.50
CA ASN A 26 -3.11 5.91 11.49
C ASN A 26 -2.22 4.71 11.20
N ILE A 27 -2.83 3.56 10.93
CA ILE A 27 -2.19 2.34 10.46
C ILE A 27 -3.08 1.78 9.37
N ILE A 28 -2.58 1.84 8.13
CA ILE A 28 -3.26 1.37 6.93
C ILE A 28 -2.44 0.21 6.34
N ASP A 29 -3.13 -0.88 6.03
CA ASP A 29 -2.62 -1.99 5.23
C ASP A 29 -3.30 -1.98 3.84
N LEU A 30 -2.61 -2.54 2.86
CA LEU A 30 -3.06 -2.72 1.49
C LEU A 30 -3.20 -4.21 1.20
N GLY A 31 -4.43 -4.66 0.95
CA GLY A 31 -4.72 -5.93 0.28
C GLY A 31 -5.00 -5.71 -1.21
N LEU A 32 -4.75 -6.72 -2.04
CA LEU A 32 -4.94 -6.64 -3.49
C LEU A 32 -5.71 -7.85 -4.03
N ASN A 33 -6.76 -7.59 -4.80
CA ASN A 33 -7.41 -8.57 -5.65
C ASN A 33 -7.05 -8.34 -7.12
N GLY A 34 -6.82 -9.42 -7.85
CA GLY A 34 -6.56 -9.43 -9.29
C GLY A 34 -7.81 -9.13 -10.13
N ALA A 35 -7.61 -9.03 -11.45
CA ALA A 35 -8.64 -8.72 -12.45
C ALA A 35 -9.93 -9.56 -12.36
N GLY A 36 -9.83 -10.80 -11.86
CA GLY A 36 -10.94 -11.74 -11.69
C GLY A 36 -11.49 -11.82 -10.25
N GLY A 37 -11.10 -10.89 -9.37
CA GLY A 37 -11.49 -10.89 -7.95
C GLY A 37 -10.71 -11.87 -7.07
N SER A 38 -9.71 -12.57 -7.60
CA SER A 38 -8.84 -13.45 -6.82
C SER A 38 -7.95 -12.67 -5.86
N TYR A 39 -7.88 -13.10 -4.60
CA TYR A 39 -6.99 -12.49 -3.63
C TYR A 39 -5.52 -12.79 -3.96
N ILE A 40 -4.71 -11.75 -4.10
CA ILE A 40 -3.29 -11.84 -4.44
C ILE A 40 -2.42 -11.77 -3.19
N GLY A 41 -2.80 -10.95 -2.21
CA GLY A 41 -2.03 -10.78 -0.98
C GLY A 41 -2.26 -9.46 -0.27
N SER A 42 -1.48 -9.25 0.80
CA SER A 42 -1.51 -8.06 1.64
C SER A 42 -0.11 -7.62 2.06
N SER A 43 0.07 -6.31 2.26
CA SER A 43 1.38 -5.73 2.55
C SER A 43 1.81 -5.80 4.02
N GLY A 44 0.85 -5.93 4.93
CA GLY A 44 1.05 -5.59 6.33
C GLY A 44 1.15 -4.08 6.56
N SER A 45 1.17 -3.67 7.82
CA SER A 45 1.13 -2.27 8.25
C SER A 45 2.43 -1.48 8.09
N ASP A 46 3.51 -2.11 7.61
CA ASP A 46 4.87 -1.53 7.61
C ASP A 46 5.46 -1.30 6.22
N ARG A 47 4.61 -1.22 5.19
CA ARG A 47 5.03 -0.92 3.83
C ARG A 47 4.28 0.30 3.31
N SER A 48 4.87 0.98 2.34
CA SER A 48 4.22 2.06 1.56
C SER A 48 4.30 1.79 0.06
N TYR A 49 4.85 0.64 -0.34
CA TYR A 49 5.08 0.29 -1.74
C TYR A 49 5.06 -1.22 -1.93
N ILE A 50 4.42 -1.65 -3.02
CA ILE A 50 4.44 -3.02 -3.51
C ILE A 50 4.64 -3.06 -5.02
N PHE A 51 5.18 -4.18 -5.51
CA PHE A 51 5.18 -4.50 -6.94
C PHE A 51 4.61 -5.89 -7.17
N ILE A 52 3.89 -6.04 -8.29
CA ILE A 52 3.33 -7.28 -8.78
C ILE A 52 3.82 -7.51 -10.22
N SER A 53 4.34 -8.69 -10.46
CA SER A 53 4.65 -9.18 -11.81
C SER A 53 4.44 -10.69 -11.90
N SER A 54 4.46 -11.20 -13.12
CA SER A 54 4.26 -12.62 -13.42
C SER A 54 5.39 -13.52 -12.90
N VAL A 55 6.57 -12.95 -12.64
CA VAL A 55 7.78 -13.70 -12.22
C VAL A 55 8.13 -13.47 -10.76
N LYS A 56 7.81 -12.29 -10.22
CA LYS A 56 8.14 -11.91 -8.84
C LYS A 56 7.19 -10.82 -8.35
N SER A 57 6.84 -10.89 -7.09
CA SER A 57 6.07 -9.85 -6.39
C SER A 57 6.75 -9.46 -5.08
N SER A 58 6.30 -8.37 -4.48
CA SER A 58 6.61 -8.04 -3.09
C SER A 58 6.21 -9.19 -2.16
N GLN A 59 6.98 -9.38 -1.08
CA GLN A 59 6.64 -10.35 -0.04
C GLN A 59 5.25 -10.07 0.53
N GLY A 60 4.47 -11.14 0.76
CA GLY A 60 3.06 -11.04 1.15
C GLY A 60 2.08 -11.10 -0.03
N PHE A 61 2.60 -11.08 -1.27
CA PHE A 61 1.81 -11.18 -2.50
C PHE A 61 2.27 -12.33 -3.39
N ALA A 62 1.33 -13.02 -4.01
CA ALA A 62 1.62 -13.97 -5.07
C ALA A 62 2.14 -13.27 -6.33
N ALA A 63 2.96 -13.97 -7.12
CA ALA A 63 3.24 -13.56 -8.49
C ALA A 63 1.95 -13.63 -9.32
N ALA A 64 1.69 -12.60 -10.12
CA ALA A 64 0.48 -12.51 -10.92
C ALA A 64 0.71 -11.71 -12.20
N ASN A 65 0.06 -12.11 -13.28
CA ASN A 65 -0.02 -11.30 -14.49
C ASN A 65 -0.83 -10.03 -14.21
N THR A 66 -0.45 -8.91 -14.82
CA THR A 66 -1.21 -7.66 -14.75
C THR A 66 -2.21 -7.61 -15.89
N ASP A 67 -3.15 -8.56 -15.88
CA ASP A 67 -4.16 -8.72 -16.92
C ASP A 67 -5.17 -7.56 -16.92
N ALA A 68 -5.71 -7.27 -18.10
CA ALA A 68 -6.79 -6.30 -18.24
C ALA A 68 -8.04 -6.77 -17.48
N GLY A 69 -8.72 -5.84 -16.80
CA GLY A 69 -9.93 -6.13 -16.04
C GLY A 69 -10.03 -5.26 -14.79
N CYS A 70 -10.94 -5.65 -13.88
CA CYS A 70 -11.20 -4.89 -12.66
C CYS A 70 -10.31 -5.41 -11.52
N TRP A 71 -9.38 -4.57 -11.08
CA TRP A 71 -8.58 -4.82 -9.89
C TRP A 71 -9.20 -4.12 -8.68
N SER A 72 -8.99 -4.65 -7.48
CA SER A 72 -9.50 -4.02 -6.26
C SER A 72 -8.42 -3.91 -5.21
N ILE A 73 -8.30 -2.73 -4.63
CA ILE A 73 -7.52 -2.49 -3.42
C ILE A 73 -8.44 -2.68 -2.22
N ILE A 74 -8.00 -3.50 -1.27
CA ILE A 74 -8.64 -3.66 0.03
C ILE A 74 -7.90 -2.75 1.01
N VAL A 75 -8.62 -1.77 1.57
CA VAL A 75 -8.06 -0.82 2.55
C VAL A 75 -8.20 -1.40 3.96
N GLY A 76 -7.11 -1.92 4.50
CA GLY A 76 -7.05 -2.41 5.88
C GLY A 76 -6.87 -1.26 6.86
N ALA A 77 -7.97 -0.68 7.34
CA ALA A 77 -7.95 0.41 8.32
C ALA A 77 -7.82 -0.11 9.76
N TYR A 78 -6.60 -0.47 10.18
CA TYR A 78 -6.37 -1.07 11.50
C TYR A 78 -6.45 -0.03 12.64
N LYS A 79 -5.94 1.17 12.40
CA LYS A 79 -6.05 2.31 13.31
C LYS A 79 -6.26 3.56 12.49
N VAL A 80 -7.28 4.34 12.81
CA VAL A 80 -7.57 5.62 12.16
C VAL A 80 -7.99 6.61 13.23
N GLN A 81 -7.41 7.81 13.22
CA GLN A 81 -7.81 8.89 14.11
C GLN A 81 -9.25 9.34 13.85
N ASP A 82 -9.90 9.96 14.84
CA ASP A 82 -11.32 10.35 14.75
C ASP A 82 -11.64 11.31 13.59
N SER A 83 -10.67 12.13 13.16
CA SER A 83 -10.81 13.02 12.00
C SER A 83 -10.68 12.31 10.65
N GLY A 84 -10.43 11.00 10.65
CA GLY A 84 -10.18 10.20 9.46
C GLY A 84 -8.73 10.26 8.96
N CYS A 85 -8.49 9.56 7.86
CA CYS A 85 -7.18 9.45 7.22
C CYS A 85 -7.34 9.53 5.70
N LEU A 86 -6.69 10.51 5.08
CA LEU A 86 -6.57 10.55 3.62
C LEU A 86 -5.49 9.54 3.21
N VAL A 87 -5.87 8.60 2.35
CA VAL A 87 -4.95 7.63 1.76
C VAL A 87 -4.86 7.89 0.27
N THR A 88 -3.66 8.13 -0.22
CA THR A 88 -3.39 8.37 -1.65
C THR A 88 -2.70 7.16 -2.23
N TYR A 89 -3.21 6.63 -3.34
CA TYR A 89 -2.61 5.51 -4.06
C TYR A 89 -1.99 5.99 -5.38
N HIS A 90 -0.75 5.59 -5.63
CA HIS A 90 -0.03 5.84 -6.86
C HIS A 90 0.21 4.52 -7.58
N ILE A 91 -0.42 4.34 -8.74
CA ILE A 91 -0.36 3.09 -9.50
C ILE A 91 0.43 3.33 -10.79
N THR A 92 1.52 2.58 -10.96
CA THR A 92 2.39 2.67 -12.13
C THR A 92 2.40 1.35 -12.90
N PHE A 93 2.24 1.44 -14.22
CA PHE A 93 2.38 0.31 -15.12
C PHE A 93 3.60 0.50 -16.02
N THR A 94 4.56 -0.40 -15.87
CA THR A 94 5.72 -0.48 -16.74
C THR A 94 5.50 -1.57 -17.76
N LYS A 95 5.51 -1.21 -19.05
CA LYS A 95 5.44 -2.19 -20.14
C LYS A 95 6.73 -3.01 -20.12
N LYS A 96 6.62 -4.34 -20.23
CA LYS A 96 7.80 -5.17 -20.45
C LYS A 96 8.39 -4.81 -21.82
N ASN A 97 9.61 -4.31 -21.83
CA ASN A 97 10.38 -4.18 -23.06
C ASN A 97 11.00 -5.55 -23.35
N ALA A 98 10.76 -6.06 -24.55
CA ALA A 98 11.51 -7.18 -25.08
C ALA A 98 12.70 -6.58 -25.81
N ASP A 99 13.79 -6.35 -25.07
CA ASP A 99 15.08 -6.12 -25.72
C ASP A 99 15.54 -7.49 -26.22
N PHE A 100 15.58 -7.64 -27.55
CA PHE A 100 16.11 -8.80 -28.28
C PHE A 100 17.56 -8.51 -28.69
#